data_AF-A0A7W3LWU8-F1
#
_entry.id   AF-A0A7W3LWU8-F1
#
_cell.length_a   1.000
_cell.length_b   1.000
_cell.length_c   1.000
_cell.angle_alpha   90.00
_cell.angle_beta   90.00
_cell.angle_gamma   90.00
#
_symmetry.space_group_name_H-M   'P 1'
#
loop_
_entity.id
_entity.type
_entity.pdbx_description
1 polymer ?
#
loop_
_entity_poly.entity_id
_entity_poly.type
_entity_poly.pdbx_seq_one_letter_code
_entity_poly.pdbx_strand_id
1 'polypeptide(L)'
;MEMMTAMTALTTLAAHPGPWRDGPHENAYDAPAWWPVFPIGFGLFWLAVLAGAFYLLRRRGWARPATAAADPLAQARSTLAERFARGEIDEDEYLTRSAALRQDA
;
A
#
# COMPACT_ATOMS: atom_id res chain seq x y z
N MET A 1 -28.68 -52.88 3.03
CA MET A 1 -29.72 -51.82 3.17
C MET A 1 -29.12 -50.50 3.62
N GLU A 2 -28.16 -50.48 4.56
CA GLU A 2 -27.41 -49.29 5.01
C GLU A 2 -26.81 -48.42 3.87
N MET A 3 -26.18 -49.03 2.85
CA MET A 3 -25.55 -48.28 1.74
C MET A 3 -26.55 -47.54 0.85
N MET A 4 -27.80 -48.02 0.75
CA MET A 4 -28.84 -47.39 -0.06
C MET A 4 -29.36 -46.13 0.66
N THR A 5 -29.50 -46.19 1.99
CA THR A 5 -29.86 -45.05 2.83
C THR A 5 -28.76 -43.97 2.82
N ALA A 6 -27.48 -44.36 2.87
CA ALA A 6 -26.35 -43.44 2.77
C ALA A 6 -26.27 -42.74 1.40
N MET A 7 -26.49 -43.46 0.30
CA MET A 7 -26.57 -42.87 -1.06
C MET A 7 -27.74 -41.91 -1.22
N THR A 8 -28.87 -42.20 -0.56
CA THR A 8 -30.06 -41.33 -0.58
C THR A 8 -29.81 -40.04 0.21
N ALA A 9 -29.14 -40.14 1.36
CA ALA A 9 -28.77 -38.97 2.16
C ALA A 9 -27.76 -38.04 1.43
N LEU A 10 -26.80 -38.62 0.69
CA LEU A 10 -25.84 -37.86 -0.11
C LEU A 10 -26.49 -37.14 -1.31
N THR A 11 -27.54 -37.71 -1.90
CA THR A 11 -28.29 -37.06 -2.99
C THR A 11 -29.17 -35.92 -2.48
N THR A 12 -29.76 -36.03 -1.29
CA THR A 12 -30.57 -34.95 -0.69
C THR A 12 -29.73 -33.74 -0.26
N LEU A 13 -28.50 -33.93 0.22
CA LEU A 13 -27.61 -32.82 0.58
C LEU A 13 -27.10 -32.04 -0.64
N ALA A 14 -26.89 -32.72 -1.77
CA ALA A 14 -26.52 -32.07 -3.04
C ALA A 14 -27.72 -31.35 -3.72
N ALA A 15 -28.95 -31.72 -3.36
CA ALA A 15 -30.18 -31.20 -3.92
C ALA A 15 -30.85 -30.12 -3.05
N HIS A 16 -30.12 -29.44 -2.17
CA HIS A 16 -30.62 -28.21 -1.57
C HIS A 16 -30.33 -27.05 -2.54
N PRO A 17 -31.29 -26.56 -3.34
CA PRO A 17 -31.11 -25.31 -4.06
C PRO A 17 -30.91 -24.24 -2.99
N GLY A 18 -29.69 -23.75 -2.84
CA GLY A 18 -29.44 -22.57 -2.01
C GLY A 18 -30.32 -21.42 -2.53
N PRO A 19 -30.80 -20.52 -1.67
CA PRO A 19 -31.69 -19.41 -2.06
C PRO A 19 -31.08 -18.46 -3.12
N TRP A 20 -29.80 -18.65 -3.43
CA TRP A 20 -29.02 -17.90 -4.41
C TRP A 20 -28.98 -18.56 -5.80
N ARG A 21 -29.68 -19.68 -6.02
CA ARG A 21 -29.54 -20.48 -7.26
C ARG A 21 -30.47 -20.06 -8.40
N ASP A 22 -31.57 -19.35 -8.11
CA ASP A 22 -32.61 -19.00 -9.10
C ASP A 22 -32.98 -17.50 -9.10
N GLY A 23 -32.00 -16.60 -8.99
CA GLY A 23 -32.23 -15.21 -9.36
C GLY A 23 -32.12 -15.08 -10.88
N PRO A 24 -33.05 -14.46 -11.61
CA PRO A 24 -32.82 -14.10 -13.00
C PRO A 24 -31.69 -13.05 -13.03
N HIS A 25 -30.45 -13.49 -13.22
CA HIS A 25 -29.32 -12.60 -13.45
C HIS A 25 -29.30 -12.19 -14.93
N GLU A 26 -30.42 -11.65 -15.41
CA GLU A 26 -30.51 -11.08 -16.76
C GLU A 26 -29.83 -9.70 -16.84
N ASN A 27 -29.55 -9.06 -15.70
CA ASN A 27 -28.73 -7.86 -15.66
C ASN A 27 -27.75 -7.98 -14.48
N ALA A 28 -26.46 -8.08 -14.73
CA ALA A 28 -25.41 -7.91 -13.71
C ALA A 28 -25.33 -6.46 -13.14
N TYR A 29 -26.31 -5.61 -13.46
CA TYR A 29 -26.33 -4.17 -13.20
C TYR A 29 -27.75 -3.66 -12.89
N ASP A 30 -28.41 -4.20 -11.88
CA ASP A 30 -29.42 -3.41 -11.14
C ASP A 30 -28.73 -2.46 -10.14
N ALA A 31 -27.58 -1.90 -10.56
CA ALA A 31 -26.88 -0.88 -9.81
C ALA A 31 -27.69 0.41 -9.96
N PRO A 32 -28.07 1.07 -8.86
CA PRO A 32 -28.81 2.33 -8.93
C PRO A 32 -28.13 3.35 -9.84
N ALA A 33 -28.90 4.22 -10.50
CA ALA A 33 -28.36 5.21 -11.44
C ALA A 33 -27.25 6.12 -10.85
N TRP A 34 -27.17 6.23 -9.52
CA TRP A 34 -26.13 6.98 -8.79
C TRP A 34 -24.84 6.18 -8.55
N TRP A 35 -24.78 4.89 -8.89
CA TRP A 35 -23.62 4.04 -8.68
C TRP A 35 -22.29 4.64 -9.19
N PRO A 36 -22.22 5.29 -10.37
CA PRO A 36 -20.98 5.90 -10.85
C PRO A 36 -20.47 7.07 -9.99
N VAL A 37 -21.34 7.71 -9.21
CA VAL A 37 -20.96 8.83 -8.33
C VAL A 37 -20.00 8.37 -7.24
N PHE A 38 -20.16 7.14 -6.74
CA PHE A 38 -19.34 6.60 -5.66
C PHE A 38 -17.85 6.47 -6.05
N PRO A 39 -17.44 5.74 -7.11
CA PRO A 39 -16.04 5.62 -7.48
C PRO A 39 -15.43 6.95 -7.93
N ILE A 40 -16.21 7.83 -8.57
CA ILE A 40 -15.74 9.17 -8.96
C ILE A 40 -15.45 10.02 -7.72
N GLY A 41 -16.39 10.10 -6.78
CA GLY A 41 -16.23 10.85 -5.53
C GLY A 41 -15.09 10.28 -4.68
N PHE A 42 -14.99 8.96 -4.58
CA PHE A 42 -13.91 8.28 -3.88
C PHE A 42 -12.54 8.56 -4.51
N GLY A 43 -12.44 8.52 -5.84
CA GLY A 43 -11.23 8.88 -6.57
C GLY A 43 -10.82 10.34 -6.35
N LEU A 44 -11.77 11.28 -6.43
CA LEU A 44 -11.52 12.70 -6.17
C LEU A 44 -11.11 12.95 -4.71
N PHE A 45 -11.73 12.26 -3.76
CA PHE A 45 -11.38 12.34 -2.35
C PHE A 45 -9.92 11.92 -2.13
N TRP A 46 -9.51 10.77 -2.65
CA TRP A 46 -8.11 10.33 -2.55
C TRP A 46 -7.15 11.29 -3.26
N LEU A 47 -7.52 11.79 -4.43
CA LEU A 47 -6.71 12.77 -5.15
C LEU A 47 -6.51 14.05 -4.33
N ALA A 48 -7.57 14.55 -3.67
CA ALA A 48 -7.49 15.69 -2.76
C ALA A 48 -6.65 15.39 -1.50
N VAL A 49 -6.79 14.20 -0.92
CA VAL A 49 -5.96 13.76 0.22
C VAL A 49 -4.48 13.70 -0.16
N LEU A 50 -4.14 13.07 -1.29
CA LEU A 50 -2.78 13.01 -1.79
C LEU A 50 -2.25 14.40 -2.10
N ALA A 51 -3.00 15.21 -2.84
CA ALA A 51 -2.60 16.58 -3.18
C ALA A 51 -2.38 17.44 -1.92
N GLY A 52 -3.26 17.34 -0.94
CA GLY A 52 -3.14 18.03 0.35
C GLY A 52 -1.93 17.55 1.14
N ALA A 53 -1.70 16.24 1.22
CA ALA A 53 -0.52 15.67 1.85
C ALA A 53 0.76 16.15 1.16
N PHE A 54 0.85 16.09 -0.17
CA PHE A 54 1.96 16.60 -0.97
C PHE A 54 2.17 18.10 -0.77
N TYR A 55 1.09 18.88 -0.76
CA TYR A 55 1.14 20.33 -0.54
C TYR A 55 1.67 20.66 0.85
N LEU A 56 1.20 19.97 1.89
CA LEU A 56 1.69 20.14 3.26
C LEU A 56 3.14 19.71 3.39
N LEU A 57 3.53 18.58 2.78
CA LEU A 57 4.93 18.14 2.72
C LEU A 57 5.81 19.17 2.02
N ARG A 58 5.36 19.72 0.89
CA ARG A 58 6.08 20.76 0.15
C ARG A 58 6.19 22.06 0.94
N ARG A 59 5.12 22.45 1.65
CA ARG A 59 5.09 23.66 2.50
C ARG A 59 5.93 23.51 3.77
N ARG A 60 6.00 22.31 4.34
CA ARG A 60 6.83 21.97 5.52
C ARG A 60 8.27 21.57 5.13
N GLY A 61 8.49 21.34 3.84
CA GLY A 61 9.64 20.66 3.24
C GLY A 61 10.92 21.46 3.07
N TRP A 62 11.04 22.64 3.71
CA TRP A 62 12.37 23.17 4.05
C TRP A 62 12.98 22.50 5.29
N ALA A 63 12.30 21.55 5.96
CA ALA A 63 12.83 20.96 7.20
C ALA A 63 13.28 19.48 7.14
N ARG A 64 12.80 18.62 6.23
CA ARG A 64 13.39 17.28 6.00
C ARG A 64 12.67 16.61 4.82
N PRO A 65 13.36 16.10 3.80
CA PRO A 65 12.70 15.28 2.80
C PRO A 65 12.27 13.96 3.44
N ALA A 66 11.10 13.47 3.04
CA ALA A 66 10.62 12.12 3.28
C ALA A 66 11.53 11.13 2.54
N THR A 67 12.74 10.92 3.04
CA THR A 67 13.75 9.98 2.54
C THR A 67 13.54 8.58 3.11
N ALA A 68 12.30 8.11 3.19
CA ALA A 68 12.04 6.70 3.52
C ALA A 68 12.26 5.78 2.30
N ALA A 69 12.42 6.35 1.10
CA ALA A 69 12.78 5.63 -0.12
C ALA A 69 13.91 6.31 -0.93
N ALA A 70 14.55 7.33 -0.38
CA ALA A 70 15.60 8.05 -1.10
C ALA A 70 16.94 7.39 -0.84
N ASP A 71 17.47 6.77 -1.90
CA ASP A 71 18.88 6.55 -2.17
C ASP A 71 19.70 5.86 -1.04
N PRO A 72 20.16 4.61 -1.26
CA PRO A 72 21.09 3.93 -0.35
C PRO A 72 22.28 4.81 0.08
N LEU A 73 22.74 5.73 -0.78
CA LEU A 73 23.82 6.67 -0.45
C LEU A 73 23.39 7.77 0.53
N ALA A 74 22.12 8.21 0.50
CA ALA A 74 21.60 9.15 1.49
C ALA A 74 21.54 8.52 2.89
N GLN A 75 21.17 7.24 2.98
CA GLN A 75 21.20 6.45 4.22
C GLN A 75 22.63 6.20 4.72
N ALA A 76 23.57 5.94 3.80
CA ALA A 76 24.99 5.80 4.14
C ALA A 76 25.57 7.10 4.73
N ARG A 77 25.24 8.25 4.13
CA ARG A 77 25.66 9.58 4.63
C ARG A 77 25.08 9.90 6.00
N SER A 78 23.80 9.59 6.26
CA SER A 78 23.19 9.86 7.57
C SER A 78 23.83 9.02 8.69
N THR A 79 24.14 7.75 8.41
CA THR A 79 24.83 6.87 9.36
C THR A 79 26.24 7.38 9.68
N LEU A 80 26.96 7.87 8.66
CA LEU A 80 28.31 8.44 8.85
C LEU A 80 28.28 9.69 9.73
N ALA A 81 27.34 10.61 9.48
CA ALA A 81 27.17 11.84 10.23
C ALA A 81 26.81 11.59 11.70
N GLU A 82 26.01 10.56 11.97
CA GLU A 82 25.61 10.20 13.34
C GLU A 82 26.81 9.66 14.16
N ARG A 83 27.70 8.88 13.52
CA ARG A 83 28.91 8.36 14.17
C ARG A 83 29.93 9.46 14.46
N PHE A 84 30.08 10.41 13.55
CA PHE A 84 30.89 11.62 13.79
C PHE A 84 30.34 12.43 14.97
N ALA A 85 29.01 12.63 15.03
CA ALA A 85 28.38 13.36 16.14
C ALA A 85 28.53 12.63 17.50
N ARG A 86 28.61 11.29 17.50
CA ARG A 86 28.93 10.48 18.69
C ARG A 86 30.42 10.48 19.04
N GLY A 87 31.29 11.03 18.19
CA GLY A 87 32.73 10.97 18.35
C GLY A 87 33.32 9.58 18.14
N GLU A 88 32.60 8.68 17.48
CA GLU A 88 33.10 7.32 17.13
C GLU A 88 34.06 7.35 15.95
N ILE A 89 34.05 8.43 15.16
CA ILE A 89 34.83 8.62 13.93
C ILE A 89 35.45 10.02 13.98
N ASP A 90 36.71 10.13 13.57
CA ASP A 90 37.45 11.39 13.53
C ASP A 90 37.12 12.23 12.28
N GLU A 91 37.50 13.52 12.28
CA GLU A 91 37.20 14.47 11.20
C GLU A 91 37.78 14.02 9.85
N ASP A 92 39.05 13.63 9.81
CA ASP A 92 39.72 13.18 8.56
C ASP A 92 39.03 11.95 7.95
N GLU A 93 38.58 11.04 8.82
CA GLU A 93 37.90 9.81 8.43
C GLU A 93 36.48 10.10 7.93
N TYR A 94 35.77 11.04 8.55
CA TYR A 94 34.49 11.56 8.05
C TYR A 94 34.64 12.21 6.67
N LEU A 95 35.64 13.08 6.49
CA LEU A 95 35.89 13.77 5.22
C LEU A 95 36.20 12.78 4.09
N THR A 96 37.06 11.79 4.36
CA THR A 96 37.43 10.75 3.39
C THR A 96 36.22 9.94 2.92
N ARG A 97 35.40 9.46 3.86
CA ARG A 97 34.22 8.64 3.51
C ARG A 97 33.09 9.45 2.91
N SER A 98 32.90 10.70 3.34
CA SER A 98 31.91 11.59 2.74
C SER A 98 32.25 11.98 1.29
N ALA A 99 33.55 12.12 0.98
CA ALA A 99 34.03 12.35 -0.37
C ALA A 99 33.81 11.11 -1.26
N ALA A 100 34.13 9.92 -0.79
CA ALA A 100 33.85 8.66 -1.51
C ALA A 100 32.36 8.52 -1.84
N LEU A 101 31.49 8.68 -0.84
CA LEU A 101 30.04 8.64 -1.04
C LEU A 101 29.51 9.74 -1.97
N ARG A 102 30.25 10.84 -2.19
CA ARG A 102 29.90 11.89 -3.16
C ARG A 102 30.34 11.54 -4.58
N GLN A 103 31.41 10.76 -4.73
CA GLN A 103 31.86 10.29 -6.05
C GLN A 103 31.01 9.13 -6.57
N ASP A 104 30.44 8.34 -5.66
CA ASP A 104 29.61 7.17 -5.99
C ASP A 104 28.12 7.51 -6.24
N ALA A 105 27.71 8.77 -6.08
CA ALA A 105 26.33 9.26 -6.24
C ALA A 105 26.09 9.94 -7.58
#